data_AF-W1XTT1-F1
#
_entry.id   AF-W1XTT1-F1
#
_cell.length_a   1.000
_cell.length_b   1.000
_cell.length_c   1.000
_cell.angle_alpha   90.00
_cell.angle_beta   90.00
_cell.angle_gamma   90.00
#
_symmetry.space_group_name_H-M   'P 1'
#
loop_
_entity.id
_entity.type
_entity.pdbx_description
1 polymer ?
#
loop_
_entity_poly.entity_id
_entity_poly.type
_entity_poly.pdbx_seq_one_letter_code
_entity_poly.pdbx_strand_id
1 'polypeptide(L)'
;PYETYQTFDSNGQPTSPEKTELIKELTDLGYEFDGLQTGYPGGEPDWHYVKDLTELTEKDLLKSFSKNGKSTVKKANTFGIQLKKLKRDELNIFKEITSATSERREYSDK
;
A
#
# COMPACT_ATOMS: atom_id res chain seq x y z
N PRO A 1 -10.55 -14.91 4.24
CA PRO A 1 -9.29 -14.42 3.64
C PRO A 1 -9.14 -12.89 3.54
N TYR A 2 -10.17 -12.09 3.85
CA TYR A 2 -10.10 -10.62 3.80
C TYR A 2 -10.21 -9.95 5.18
N GLU A 3 -10.16 -10.75 6.24
CA GLU A 3 -10.26 -10.25 7.61
C GLU A 3 -8.89 -9.74 8.08
N THR A 4 -8.85 -8.52 8.58
CA THR A 4 -7.65 -7.95 9.17
C THR A 4 -7.37 -8.62 10.51
N TYR A 5 -6.23 -9.31 10.63
CA TYR A 5 -5.75 -9.94 11.87
C TYR A 5 -5.51 -8.92 12.99
N GLN A 6 -4.79 -7.85 12.67
CA GLN A 6 -4.46 -6.77 13.60
C GLN A 6 -4.17 -5.49 12.81
N THR A 7 -4.52 -4.33 13.37
CA THR A 7 -4.18 -3.02 12.81
C THR A 7 -3.04 -2.37 13.57
N PHE A 8 -2.26 -1.56 12.85
CA PHE A 8 -1.11 -0.83 13.38
C PHE A 8 -1.17 0.63 12.93
N ASP A 9 -0.57 1.52 13.71
CA ASP A 9 -0.32 2.90 13.29
C ASP A 9 0.86 2.98 12.31
N SER A 10 1.14 4.18 11.80
CA SER A 10 2.24 4.41 10.83
C SER A 10 3.65 4.23 11.41
N ASN A 11 3.78 4.05 12.73
CA ASN A 11 5.04 3.77 13.41
C ASN A 11 5.18 2.27 13.74
N GLY A 12 4.18 1.46 13.38
CA GLY A 12 4.15 0.02 13.64
C GLY A 12 3.68 -0.34 15.06
N GLN A 13 2.98 0.55 15.75
CA GLN A 13 2.41 0.26 17.06
C GLN A 13 0.99 -0.30 16.89
N PRO A 14 0.65 -1.40 17.59
CA PRO A 14 -0.66 -2.02 17.44
C PRO A 14 -1.76 -1.06 17.92
N THR A 15 -2.81 -0.93 17.11
CA THR A 15 -4.00 -0.11 17.40
C THR A 15 -5.25 -0.95 17.64
N SER A 16 -5.16 -2.26 17.41
CA SER A 16 -6.18 -3.24 17.78
C SER A 16 -5.55 -4.42 18.53
N PRO A 17 -6.34 -5.17 19.31
CA PRO A 17 -5.94 -6.51 19.72
C PRO A 17 -5.76 -7.42 18.50
N GLU A 18 -5.02 -8.51 18.72
CA GLU A 18 -4.91 -9.60 17.77
C GLU A 18 -6.22 -10.40 17.69
N LYS A 19 -6.66 -10.74 16.48
CA LYS A 19 -7.80 -11.62 16.23
C LYS A 19 -7.35 -13.08 16.10
N THR A 20 -6.82 -13.64 17.18
CA THR A 20 -6.28 -15.02 17.22
C THR A 20 -7.30 -16.09 16.82
N GLU A 21 -8.59 -15.81 16.97
CA GLU A 21 -9.70 -16.66 16.57
C GLU A 21 -9.69 -16.97 15.07
N LEU A 22 -9.26 -16.04 14.22
CA LEU A 22 -9.22 -16.25 12.76
C LEU A 22 -8.27 -17.38 12.37
N ILE A 23 -7.11 -17.42 13.04
CA ILE A 23 -6.12 -18.49 12.84
C ILE A 23 -6.67 -19.78 13.44
N LYS A 24 -7.20 -19.70 14.66
CA LYS A 24 -7.71 -20.87 15.39
C LYS A 24 -8.79 -21.61 14.60
N GLU A 25 -9.78 -20.90 14.07
CA GLU A 25 -10.88 -21.47 13.28
C GLU A 25 -10.37 -22.25 12.06
N LEU A 26 -9.34 -21.74 11.37
CA LEU A 26 -8.73 -22.43 10.24
C LEU A 26 -7.92 -23.64 10.70
N THR A 27 -7.13 -23.52 11.76
CA THR A 27 -6.33 -24.64 12.27
C THR A 27 -7.19 -25.76 12.85
N ASP A 28 -8.34 -25.44 13.47
CA ASP A 28 -9.30 -26.44 13.96
C ASP A 28 -9.93 -27.27 12.82
N LEU A 29 -9.97 -26.71 11.59
CA LEU A 29 -10.40 -27.40 10.38
C LEU A 29 -9.28 -28.20 9.69
N GLY A 30 -8.08 -28.23 10.26
CA GLY A 30 -6.92 -28.97 9.75
C GLY A 30 -6.04 -28.21 8.75
N TYR A 31 -6.22 -26.89 8.62
CA TYR A 31 -5.26 -26.07 7.86
C TYR A 31 -4.00 -25.80 8.68
N GLU A 32 -2.86 -25.68 8.00
CA GLU A 32 -1.59 -25.29 8.61
C GLU A 32 -1.41 -23.76 8.51
N PHE A 33 -0.87 -23.17 9.58
CA PHE A 33 -0.58 -21.74 9.63
C PHE A 33 0.92 -21.51 9.46
N ASP A 34 1.30 -20.86 8.36
CA ASP A 34 2.69 -20.58 8.00
C ASP A 34 3.34 -19.46 8.83
N GLY A 35 2.63 -18.93 9.84
CA GLY A 35 3.06 -17.79 10.64
C GLY A 35 2.73 -16.45 9.99
N LEU A 36 2.93 -15.36 10.74
CA LEU A 36 2.81 -13.99 10.21
C LEU A 36 4.10 -13.65 9.47
N GLN A 37 4.07 -13.64 8.13
CA GLN A 37 5.27 -13.45 7.34
C GLN A 37 5.61 -11.97 7.17
N THR A 38 6.87 -11.70 6.82
CA THR A 38 7.36 -10.36 6.46
C THR A 38 8.11 -10.42 5.13
N GLY A 39 8.24 -9.29 4.45
CA GLY A 39 8.79 -9.23 3.11
C GLY A 39 7.74 -9.41 2.02
N TYR A 40 8.13 -10.02 0.89
CA TYR A 40 7.26 -10.30 -0.28
C TYR A 40 7.31 -11.80 -0.63
N PRO A 41 6.88 -12.71 0.28
CA PRO A 41 6.83 -14.13 -0.01
C PRO A 41 5.83 -14.41 -1.13
N GLY A 42 6.20 -15.20 -2.15
CA GLY A 42 5.31 -15.55 -3.26
C GLY A 42 4.83 -14.38 -4.15
N GLY A 43 5.27 -13.14 -3.88
CA GLY A 43 4.85 -11.93 -4.59
C GLY A 43 3.66 -11.19 -3.97
N GLU A 44 3.02 -11.75 -2.93
CA GLU A 44 1.90 -11.11 -2.23
C GLU A 44 2.31 -10.84 -0.77
N PRO A 45 2.33 -9.58 -0.31
CA PRO A 45 2.68 -9.26 1.07
C PRO A 45 1.49 -9.45 2.02
N ASP A 46 1.74 -9.99 3.21
CA ASP A 46 0.72 -10.07 4.27
C ASP A 46 0.37 -8.69 4.86
N TRP A 47 1.36 -7.79 4.89
CA TRP A 47 1.25 -6.46 5.49
C TRP A 47 0.80 -5.42 4.46
N HIS A 48 -0.33 -4.80 4.73
CA HIS A 48 -0.92 -3.78 3.87
C HIS A 48 -0.93 -2.41 4.56
N TYR A 49 -0.34 -1.40 3.92
CA TYR A 49 -0.52 -0.01 4.35
C TYR A 49 -1.82 0.54 3.75
N VAL A 50 -2.89 0.53 4.55
CA VAL A 50 -4.23 0.95 4.13
C VAL A 50 -4.57 2.31 4.71
N LYS A 51 -5.01 3.23 3.85
CA LYS A 51 -5.60 4.50 4.27
C LYS A 51 -7.11 4.39 4.15
N ASP A 52 -7.81 4.39 5.26
CA ASP A 52 -9.27 4.45 5.27
C ASP A 52 -9.73 5.83 4.73
N LEU A 53 -10.64 5.79 3.76
CA LEU A 53 -11.20 6.97 3.09
C LEU A 53 -12.68 7.16 3.41
N THR A 54 -13.32 6.25 4.16
CA THR A 54 -14.78 6.18 4.36
C THR A 54 -15.36 7.51 4.85
N GLU A 55 -14.66 8.17 5.78
CA GLU A 55 -15.07 9.44 6.39
C GLU A 55 -14.31 10.66 5.85
N LEU A 56 -13.55 10.51 4.75
CA LEU A 56 -12.74 11.59 4.20
C LEU A 56 -13.35 12.18 2.92
N THR A 57 -13.53 13.50 2.92
CA THR A 57 -13.79 14.25 1.69
C THR A 57 -12.49 14.58 0.96
N GLU A 58 -12.57 15.01 -0.30
CA GLU A 58 -11.40 15.52 -1.04
C GLU A 58 -10.68 16.67 -0.29
N LYS A 59 -11.45 17.55 0.36
CA LYS A 59 -10.91 18.68 1.13
C LYS A 59 -10.19 18.22 2.41
N ASP A 60 -10.64 17.12 3.00
CA ASP A 60 -10.09 16.58 4.24
C ASP A 60 -8.96 15.58 3.98
N LEU A 61 -8.92 14.98 2.79
CA LEU A 61 -7.87 14.05 2.38
C LEU A 61 -6.49 14.69 2.51
N LEU A 62 -6.29 15.91 2.00
CA LEU A 62 -5.00 16.59 2.12
C LEU A 62 -4.65 16.88 3.59
N LYS A 63 -5.64 17.14 4.45
CA LYS A 63 -5.40 17.36 5.89
C LYS A 63 -4.93 16.10 6.61
N SER A 64 -5.33 14.93 6.12
CA SER A 64 -4.94 13.63 6.68
C SER A 64 -3.51 13.18 6.32
N PHE A 65 -2.78 13.93 5.50
CA PHE A 65 -1.41 13.61 5.12
C PHE A 65 -0.42 14.06 6.21
N SER A 66 0.77 13.44 6.25
CA SER A 66 1.87 13.95 7.05
C SER A 66 2.28 15.36 6.63
N LYS A 67 3.01 16.10 7.48
CA LYS A 67 3.53 17.44 7.15
C LYS A 67 4.32 17.42 5.83
N ASN A 68 5.14 16.40 5.64
CA ASN A 68 5.93 16.22 4.42
C ASN A 68 5.03 15.91 3.22
N GLY A 69 4.05 15.01 3.37
CA GLY A 69 3.07 14.71 2.31
C GLY A 69 2.32 15.96 1.83
N LYS A 70 1.84 16.80 2.76
CA LYS A 70 1.21 18.09 2.42
C LYS A 70 2.13 19.01 1.63
N SER A 71 3.40 19.11 2.02
CA SER A 71 4.39 19.94 1.34
C SER A 71 4.65 19.46 -0.09
N THR A 72 4.79 18.14 -0.27
CA THR A 72 5.00 17.52 -1.59
C THR A 72 3.83 17.78 -2.53
N VAL A 73 2.59 17.58 -2.06
CA VAL A 73 1.39 17.84 -2.87
C VAL A 73 1.30 19.32 -3.27
N LYS A 74 1.57 20.24 -2.33
CA LYS A 74 1.58 21.68 -2.63
C LYS A 74 2.62 22.04 -3.69
N LYS A 75 3.84 21.49 -3.58
CA LYS A 75 4.90 21.72 -4.58
C LYS A 75 4.51 21.20 -5.96
N ALA A 76 3.95 20.00 -6.04
CA ALA A 76 3.48 19.44 -7.31
C ALA A 76 2.46 20.37 -8.00
N ASN A 77 1.52 20.93 -7.22
CA ASN A 77 0.54 21.90 -7.73
C ASN A 77 1.21 23.23 -8.16
N THR A 78 2.15 23.75 -7.37
CA THR A 78 2.86 25.00 -7.71
C THR A 78 3.71 24.88 -8.97
N PHE A 79 4.31 23.71 -9.21
CA PHE A 79 5.08 23.45 -10.43
C PHE A 79 4.22 23.15 -11.67
N GLY A 80 2.89 23.20 -11.54
CA GLY A 80 1.98 22.99 -12.66
C GLY A 80 1.98 21.56 -13.20
N ILE A 81 2.31 20.57 -12.36
CA ILE A 81 2.27 19.15 -12.75
C ILE A 81 0.83 18.79 -13.11
N GLN A 82 0.65 18.18 -14.28
CA GLN A 82 -0.65 17.72 -14.77
C GLN A 82 -0.74 16.19 -14.74
N LEU A 83 -1.95 15.69 -14.50
CA LEU A 83 -2.24 14.26 -14.51
C LEU A 83 -2.94 13.88 -15.82
N LYS A 84 -2.51 12.79 -16.44
CA LYS A 84 -3.15 12.18 -17.59
C LYS A 84 -3.47 10.73 -17.29
N LYS A 85 -4.73 10.34 -17.46
CA LYS A 85 -5.13 8.93 -17.46
C LYS A 85 -4.71 8.30 -18.79
N LEU A 86 -3.82 7.32 -18.73
CA LEU A 86 -3.33 6.61 -19.92
C LEU A 86 -4.40 5.67 -20.48
N LYS A 87 -4.44 5.57 -21.80
CA LYS A 87 -5.16 4.53 -22.53
C LYS A 87 -4.29 3.28 -22.70
N ARG A 88 -4.91 2.19 -23.16
CA ARG A 88 -4.22 0.90 -23.34
C ARG A 88 -3.10 0.97 -24.38
N ASP A 89 -3.29 1.73 -25.44
CA ASP A 89 -2.30 2.01 -26.49
C ASP A 89 -1.17 2.95 -26.03
N GLU A 90 -1.29 3.56 -24.85
CA GLU A 90 -0.28 4.45 -24.26
C GLU A 90 0.52 3.77 -23.12
N LEU A 91 0.33 2.46 -22.90
CA LEU A 91 1.00 1.73 -21.81
C LEU A 91 2.52 1.63 -22.01
N ASN A 92 3.04 1.84 -23.22
CA ASN A 92 4.48 1.92 -23.46
C ASN A 92 5.13 3.05 -22.65
N ILE A 93 4.43 4.18 -22.46
CA ILE A 93 4.90 5.31 -21.62
C ILE A 93 5.13 4.84 -20.18
N PHE A 94 4.20 4.05 -19.64
CA PHE A 94 4.34 3.48 -18.31
C PHE A 94 5.54 2.52 -18.24
N LYS A 95 5.70 1.64 -19.25
CA LYS A 95 6.83 0.70 -19.29
C LYS A 95 8.18 1.43 -19.30
N GLU A 96 8.34 2.45 -20.15
CA GLU A 96 9.56 3.27 -20.21
C GLU A 96 9.93 3.86 -18.84
N ILE A 97 8.94 4.40 -18.11
CA ILE A 97 9.15 4.97 -16.76
C ILE A 97 9.55 3.88 -15.75
N THR A 98 8.90 2.72 -15.80
CA THR A 98 9.22 1.60 -14.89
C THR A 98 10.59 1.03 -15.18
N SER A 99 10.99 0.84 -16.44
CA SER A 99 12.31 0.33 -16.82
C SER A 99 13.43 1.27 -16.37
N ALA A 100 13.30 2.57 -16.66
CA ALA A 100 14.27 3.58 -16.21
C ALA A 100 14.36 3.66 -14.67
N THR A 101 13.28 3.34 -13.95
CA THR A 101 13.28 3.27 -12.49
C THR A 101 13.94 2.00 -11.98
N SER A 102 13.67 0.84 -12.60
CA SER A 102 14.30 -0.44 -12.29
C SER A 102 15.81 -0.37 -12.49
N GLU A 103 16.27 0.16 -13.63
CA GLU A 103 17.70 0.37 -13.91
C GLU A 103 18.37 1.23 -12.84
N ARG A 104 17.77 2.39 -12.51
CA ARG A 104 18.29 3.30 -11.49
C ARG A 104 18.33 2.69 -10.08
N ARG A 105 17.44 1.74 -9.80
CA ARG A 105 17.31 1.09 -8.48
C ARG A 105 17.97 -0.29 -8.43
N GLU A 106 18.58 -0.73 -9.53
CA GLU A 106 19.14 -2.07 -9.70
C GLU A 106 18.13 -3.18 -9.40
N TYR A 107 16.86 -2.95 -9.74
CA TYR A 107 15.81 -3.95 -9.65
C TYR A 107 15.71 -4.74 -10.95
N SER A 108 15.40 -6.04 -10.83
CA SER A 108 15.03 -6.84 -11.99
C SER A 108 13.74 -6.28 -12.58
N ASP A 109 13.83 -5.69 -13.76
CA ASP A 109 12.66 -5.32 -14.55
C ASP A 109 12.01 -6.60 -15.07
N LYS A 110 10.75 -6.85 -14.70
CA LYS A 110 9.96 -7.99 -15.19
C LYS A 110 9.02 -7.56 -16.32
#